data_AF-A0A7W5PSU3-F1
#
_entry.id   AF-A0A7W5PSU3-F1
#
_cell.length_a   1.000
_cell.length_b   1.000
_cell.length_c   1.000
_cell.angle_alpha   90.00
_cell.angle_beta   90.00
_cell.angle_gamma   90.00
#
_symmetry.space_group_name_H-M   'P 1'
#
loop_
_entity.id
_entity.type
_entity.pdbx_description
1 polymer ?
#
loop_
_entity_poly.entity_id
_entity_poly.type
_entity_poly.pdbx_seq_one_letter_code
_entity_poly.pdbx_strand_id
1 'polypeptide(L)'
;MRICRSMLAGAGLLALGCVPGWAQQVTGTQGSPEATATITGKQLPPPDPKFGGVINEKASDSTPWWAPRVVPPKGAPNVLLIMTDDQGFGAPSTFGGVIPTPAMDRIASQGLRFTNFHSTSLCSPTRACNRAIYHDGWVAATTPATLP
;
A
#
# COMPACT_ATOMS: atom_id res chain seq x y z
N MET A 1 -31.34 -19.76 65.66
CA MET A 1 -31.86 -20.80 64.73
C MET A 1 -31.00 -20.75 63.48
N ARG A 2 -30.11 -21.74 63.32
CA ARG A 2 -29.17 -21.85 62.18
C ARG A 2 -29.95 -22.34 60.96
N ILE A 3 -29.86 -21.63 59.82
CA ILE A 3 -30.05 -22.24 58.50
C ILE A 3 -28.95 -21.75 57.57
N CYS A 4 -28.12 -22.72 57.16
CA CYS A 4 -27.02 -22.62 56.22
C CYS A 4 -27.59 -22.58 54.79
N ARG A 5 -27.12 -21.65 53.95
CA ARG A 5 -27.42 -21.60 52.51
C ARG A 5 -26.15 -21.31 51.72
N SER A 6 -25.22 -22.26 51.80
CA SER A 6 -24.16 -22.47 50.82
C SER A 6 -24.77 -23.21 49.62
N MET A 7 -25.30 -22.49 48.63
CA MET A 7 -25.64 -23.02 47.30
C MET A 7 -26.06 -21.86 46.39
N LEU A 8 -25.09 -21.26 45.70
CA LEU A 8 -25.31 -20.47 44.48
C LEU A 8 -23.97 -20.44 43.71
N ALA A 9 -23.54 -21.64 43.31
CA ALA A 9 -22.70 -21.80 42.13
C ALA A 9 -23.63 -21.64 40.93
N GLY A 10 -23.48 -20.58 40.16
CA GLY A 10 -24.36 -20.29 39.03
C GLY A 10 -23.82 -19.15 38.16
N ALA A 11 -23.08 -19.54 37.12
CA ALA A 11 -22.96 -18.90 35.81
C ALA A 11 -23.09 -17.36 35.72
N GLY A 12 -21.97 -16.68 35.48
CA GLY A 12 -21.94 -15.26 35.12
C GLY A 12 -20.87 -14.96 34.07
N LEU A 13 -21.22 -15.26 32.81
CA LEU A 13 -20.67 -14.72 31.55
C LEU A 13 -19.16 -14.39 31.47
N LEU A 14 -18.41 -15.29 30.83
CA LEU A 14 -17.28 -14.92 29.97
C LEU A 14 -17.83 -14.08 28.81
N ALA A 15 -17.90 -12.76 28.98
CA ALA A 15 -18.05 -11.86 27.85
C ALA A 15 -16.70 -11.80 27.12
N LEU A 16 -16.48 -12.75 26.21
CA LEU A 16 -15.55 -12.55 25.11
C LEU A 16 -16.02 -11.32 24.35
N GLY A 17 -15.42 -10.17 24.68
CA GLY A 17 -15.54 -8.95 23.90
C GLY A 17 -15.01 -9.24 22.51
N CYS A 18 -15.94 -9.45 21.58
CA CYS A 18 -15.66 -9.51 20.16
C CYS A 18 -15.10 -8.13 19.78
N VAL A 19 -13.77 -8.00 19.70
CA VAL A 19 -13.15 -6.80 19.14
C VAL A 19 -13.56 -6.79 17.67
N PRO A 20 -14.33 -5.80 17.19
CA PRO A 20 -14.57 -5.70 15.76
C PRO A 20 -13.21 -5.46 15.11
N GLY A 21 -12.74 -6.44 14.35
CA GLY A 21 -11.56 -6.27 13.52
C GLY A 21 -11.76 -5.02 12.68
N TRP A 22 -10.77 -4.11 12.69
CA TRP A 22 -10.79 -2.90 11.88
C TRP A 22 -11.04 -3.27 10.42
N ALA A 23 -12.30 -3.16 10.01
CA ALA A 23 -12.69 -3.27 8.62
C ALA A 23 -12.07 -2.09 7.87
N GLN A 24 -11.67 -2.35 6.63
CA GLN A 24 -11.16 -1.35 5.70
C GLN A 24 -12.07 -0.12 5.71
N GLN A 25 -11.56 1.02 6.16
CA GLN A 25 -12.34 2.25 6.24
C GLN A 25 -12.52 2.79 4.82
N VAL A 26 -13.72 2.60 4.26
CA VAL A 26 -14.12 3.23 2.99
C VAL A 26 -14.67 4.61 3.31
N THR A 27 -14.10 5.64 2.68
CA THR A 27 -14.57 7.02 2.78
C THR A 27 -15.29 7.38 1.48
N GLY A 28 -16.55 7.83 1.58
CA GLY A 28 -17.42 8.15 0.44
C GLY A 28 -18.53 7.13 0.20
N THR A 29 -19.34 7.35 -0.84
CA THR A 29 -20.42 6.42 -1.25
C THR A 29 -19.83 5.21 -1.95
N GLN A 30 -20.00 4.02 -1.38
CA GLN A 30 -19.51 2.78 -1.99
C GLN A 30 -20.08 2.62 -3.41
N GLY A 31 -19.20 2.33 -4.38
CA GLY A 31 -19.59 2.22 -5.76
C GLY A 31 -19.69 3.55 -6.50
N SER A 32 -19.19 4.67 -5.96
CA SER A 32 -19.01 5.93 -6.67
C SER A 32 -17.54 6.14 -7.11
N PRO A 33 -17.27 6.99 -8.12
CA PRO A 33 -15.90 7.31 -8.56
C PRO A 33 -15.01 7.95 -7.48
N GLU A 34 -15.64 8.50 -6.44
CA GLU A 34 -14.98 9.25 -5.36
C GLU A 34 -14.66 8.38 -4.14
N ALA A 35 -15.19 7.15 -4.09
CA ALA A 35 -14.95 6.25 -2.99
C ALA A 35 -13.45 5.99 -2.83
N THR A 36 -12.95 6.12 -1.60
CA THR A 36 -11.55 5.82 -1.26
C THR A 36 -11.50 4.79 -0.15
N ALA A 37 -10.45 3.98 -0.11
CA ALA A 37 -10.26 2.99 0.93
C ALA A 37 -8.79 2.93 1.36
N THR A 38 -8.57 2.80 2.66
CA THR A 38 -7.23 2.60 3.22
C THR A 38 -6.94 1.12 3.38
N ILE A 39 -5.86 0.62 2.77
CA ILE A 39 -5.42 -0.77 2.92
C ILE A 39 -4.60 -0.93 4.21
N THR A 40 -4.80 -2.03 4.92
CA THR A 40 -4.08 -2.36 6.17
C THR A 40 -2.62 -2.80 5.95
N GLY A 41 -2.21 -3.08 4.70
CA GLY A 41 -0.85 -3.51 4.33
C GLY A 41 -0.52 -4.97 4.66
N LYS A 42 -1.48 -5.77 5.15
CA LYS A 42 -1.26 -7.17 5.56
C LYS A 42 -1.04 -8.14 4.39
N GLN A 43 -1.54 -7.80 3.22
CA GLN A 43 -1.46 -8.61 2.02
C GLN A 43 -1.32 -7.69 0.81
N LEU A 44 -0.28 -7.95 0.02
CA LEU A 44 0.03 -7.23 -1.21
C LEU A 44 0.21 -8.27 -2.33
N PRO A 45 -0.48 -8.12 -3.48
CA PRO A 45 -1.48 -7.08 -3.77
C PRO A 45 -2.73 -7.20 -2.87
N PRO A 46 -3.45 -6.10 -2.61
CA PRO A 46 -4.73 -6.16 -1.90
C PRO A 46 -5.71 -7.05 -2.69
N PRO A 47 -6.56 -7.81 -2.00
CA PRO A 47 -7.57 -8.62 -2.69
C PRO A 47 -8.56 -7.70 -3.43
N ASP A 48 -8.94 -8.10 -4.64
CA ASP A 48 -9.89 -7.34 -5.44
C ASP A 48 -11.26 -7.27 -4.73
N PRO A 49 -11.86 -6.07 -4.60
CA PRO A 49 -13.17 -5.93 -4.00
C PRO A 49 -14.22 -6.56 -4.93
N LYS A 50 -15.23 -7.21 -4.33
CA LYS A 50 -16.35 -7.76 -5.10
C LYS A 50 -17.11 -6.64 -5.80
N PHE A 51 -17.40 -6.81 -7.08
CA PHE A 51 -18.21 -5.88 -7.86
C PHE A 51 -19.61 -5.73 -7.23
N GLY A 52 -20.01 -4.49 -6.94
CA GLY A 52 -21.28 -4.17 -6.29
C GLY A 52 -22.36 -3.64 -7.24
N GLY A 53 -22.08 -3.57 -8.55
CA GLY A 53 -23.04 -3.15 -9.57
C GLY A 53 -23.86 -4.32 -10.13
N VAL A 54 -24.65 -4.03 -11.15
CA VAL A 54 -25.47 -5.02 -11.86
C VAL A 54 -25.13 -4.98 -13.34
N ILE A 55 -24.81 -6.14 -13.92
CA ILE A 55 -24.49 -6.30 -15.34
C ILE A 55 -25.71 -6.87 -16.05
N ASN A 56 -26.26 -6.13 -17.00
CA ASN A 56 -27.39 -6.53 -17.85
C ASN A 56 -27.00 -6.48 -19.33
N GLU A 57 -27.85 -7.01 -20.22
CA GLU A 57 -27.58 -7.04 -21.67
C GLU A 57 -27.44 -5.63 -22.28
N LYS A 58 -28.17 -4.65 -21.73
CA LYS A 58 -28.09 -3.25 -22.13
C LYS A 58 -27.36 -2.43 -21.07
N ALA A 59 -26.50 -1.52 -21.52
CA ALA A 59 -25.81 -0.58 -20.64
C ALA A 59 -26.79 0.33 -19.88
N SER A 60 -27.92 0.70 -20.50
CA SER A 60 -28.98 1.50 -19.86
C SER A 60 -29.61 0.84 -18.64
N ASP A 61 -29.65 -0.49 -18.64
CA ASP A 61 -30.32 -1.27 -17.61
C ASP A 61 -29.31 -1.73 -16.54
N SER A 62 -28.02 -1.48 -16.76
CA SER A 62 -26.92 -1.86 -15.88
C SER A 62 -26.68 -0.79 -14.81
N THR A 63 -26.25 -1.22 -13.63
CA THR A 63 -25.85 -0.29 -12.56
C THR A 63 -24.32 -0.23 -12.51
N PRO A 64 -23.70 0.93 -12.82
CA PRO A 64 -22.25 1.07 -12.75
C PRO A 64 -21.79 1.03 -11.29
N TRP A 65 -20.59 0.51 -11.08
CA TRP A 65 -19.97 0.47 -9.77
C TRP A 65 -18.46 0.65 -9.91
N TRP A 66 -17.89 1.55 -9.12
CA TRP A 66 -16.45 1.78 -9.04
C TRP A 66 -15.88 1.20 -7.76
N ALA A 67 -14.80 0.44 -7.89
CA ALA A 67 -14.01 0.01 -6.74
C ALA A 67 -13.40 1.24 -6.04
N PRO A 68 -13.38 1.28 -4.70
CA PRO A 68 -12.82 2.41 -3.98
C PRO A 68 -11.32 2.53 -4.28
N ARG A 69 -10.88 3.77 -4.59
CA ARG A 69 -9.47 4.06 -4.82
C ARG A 69 -8.68 3.86 -3.55
N VAL A 70 -7.59 3.12 -3.66
CA VAL A 70 -6.63 2.94 -2.57
C VAL A 70 -5.98 4.27 -2.22
N VAL A 71 -6.05 4.66 -0.95
CA VAL A 71 -5.37 5.83 -0.40
C VAL A 71 -4.51 5.43 0.80
N PRO A 72 -3.36 6.10 1.00
CA PRO A 72 -2.51 5.81 2.14
C PRO A 72 -3.21 6.16 3.47
N PRO A 73 -2.88 5.47 4.58
CA PRO A 73 -3.35 5.84 5.89
C PRO A 73 -2.85 7.23 6.30
N LYS A 74 -3.55 7.88 7.23
CA LYS A 74 -3.12 9.17 7.79
C LYS A 74 -1.75 9.02 8.45
N GLY A 75 -0.80 9.88 8.06
CA GLY A 75 0.57 9.86 8.56
C GLY A 75 1.53 8.92 7.83
N ALA A 76 1.08 8.27 6.75
CA ALA A 76 2.00 7.54 5.87
C ALA A 76 3.06 8.48 5.27
N PRO A 77 4.31 8.01 5.10
CA PRO A 77 5.35 8.80 4.45
C PRO A 77 5.02 9.02 2.97
N ASN A 78 5.44 10.17 2.44
CA ASN A 78 5.39 10.42 1.01
C ASN A 78 6.52 9.62 0.32
N VAL A 79 6.19 8.92 -0.75
CA VAL A 79 7.16 8.20 -1.58
C VAL A 79 7.33 8.93 -2.89
N LEU A 80 8.57 9.32 -3.22
CA LEU A 80 8.93 9.92 -4.50
C LEU A 80 9.80 8.95 -5.29
N LEU A 81 9.27 8.45 -6.40
CA LEU A 81 10.03 7.68 -7.38
C LEU A 81 10.49 8.58 -8.52
N ILE A 82 11.80 8.67 -8.71
CA ILE A 82 12.42 9.31 -9.88
C ILE A 82 13.05 8.21 -10.73
N MET A 83 12.66 8.14 -12.00
CA MET A 83 13.21 7.19 -12.97
C MET A 83 13.74 7.97 -14.16
N THR A 84 15.05 7.85 -14.39
CA THR A 84 15.74 8.47 -15.51
C THR A 84 15.74 7.54 -16.71
N ASP A 85 15.56 8.08 -17.92
CA ASP A 85 15.58 7.30 -19.16
C ASP A 85 17.01 7.18 -19.71
N ASP A 86 17.35 6.01 -20.26
CA ASP A 86 18.62 5.71 -20.93
C ASP A 86 19.89 6.16 -20.19
N GLN A 87 19.88 6.15 -18.85
CA GLN A 87 21.06 6.46 -18.04
C GLN A 87 21.87 5.20 -17.75
N GLY A 88 23.08 5.11 -18.32
CA GLY A 88 24.03 4.05 -18.03
C GLY A 88 24.63 4.18 -16.63
N PHE A 89 24.92 3.05 -15.99
CA PHE A 89 25.49 3.00 -14.63
C PHE A 89 26.80 3.80 -14.48
N GLY A 90 27.65 3.80 -15.51
CA GLY A 90 28.93 4.53 -15.51
C GLY A 90 28.85 5.98 -15.98
N ALA A 91 27.66 6.53 -16.25
CA ALA A 91 27.52 7.92 -16.68
C ALA A 91 27.63 8.93 -15.52
N PRO A 92 26.85 8.82 -14.43
CA PRO A 92 26.82 9.84 -13.37
C PRO A 92 28.01 9.73 -12.41
N SER A 93 28.46 10.88 -11.87
CA SER A 93 29.51 10.95 -10.84
C SER A 93 29.17 10.16 -9.58
N THR A 94 27.89 9.93 -9.31
CA THR A 94 27.39 9.16 -8.15
C THR A 94 27.96 7.74 -8.06
N PHE A 95 28.28 7.13 -9.21
CA PHE A 95 28.88 5.81 -9.33
C PHE A 95 30.31 5.84 -9.91
N GLY A 96 30.96 7.01 -9.94
CA GLY A 96 32.32 7.19 -10.48
C GLY A 96 32.38 7.52 -11.97
N GLY A 97 31.25 7.90 -12.59
CA GLY A 97 31.19 8.35 -13.97
C GLY A 97 31.76 9.75 -14.19
N VAL A 98 32.00 10.11 -15.45
CA VAL A 98 32.63 11.38 -15.84
C VAL A 98 31.67 12.58 -15.82
N ILE A 99 30.36 12.36 -15.77
CA ILE A 99 29.35 13.42 -15.82
C ILE A 99 29.04 13.91 -14.39
N PRO A 100 29.33 15.18 -14.05
CA PRO A 100 29.03 15.71 -12.72
C PRO A 100 27.52 15.79 -12.46
N THR A 101 27.04 15.07 -11.44
CA THR A 101 25.63 15.05 -11.03
C THR A 101 25.46 15.46 -9.57
N PRO A 102 25.75 16.73 -9.20
CA PRO A 102 25.82 17.16 -7.80
C PRO A 102 24.50 17.02 -7.02
N ALA A 103 23.35 17.06 -7.70
CA ALA A 103 22.06 16.83 -7.07
C ALA A 103 21.85 15.36 -6.68
N MET A 104 22.23 14.43 -7.55
CA MET A 104 22.17 12.99 -7.27
C MET A 104 23.19 12.61 -6.21
N ASP A 105 24.38 13.22 -6.23
CA ASP A 105 25.43 12.98 -5.24
C ASP A 105 24.99 13.38 -3.82
N ARG A 106 24.25 14.51 -3.67
CA ARG A 106 23.65 14.90 -2.38
C ARG A 106 22.61 13.90 -1.89
N ILE A 107 21.76 13.39 -2.78
CA ILE A 107 20.74 12.39 -2.40
C ILE A 107 21.43 11.09 -1.99
N ALA A 108 22.44 10.67 -2.75
CA ALA A 108 23.20 9.45 -2.51
C ALA A 108 24.04 9.49 -1.22
N SER A 109 24.50 10.67 -0.79
CA SER A 109 25.23 10.83 0.49
C SER A 109 24.32 10.80 1.71
N GLN A 110 23.03 11.09 1.53
CA GLN A 110 22.01 11.07 2.57
C GLN A 110 21.19 9.76 2.61
N GLY A 111 21.48 8.82 1.70
CA GLY A 111 20.69 7.61 1.51
C GLY A 111 21.51 6.37 1.21
N LEU A 112 20.85 5.38 0.60
CA LEU A 112 21.47 4.13 0.19
C LEU A 112 21.71 4.11 -1.32
N ARG A 113 22.83 3.50 -1.72
CA ARG A 113 23.19 3.27 -3.12
C ARG A 113 23.21 1.77 -3.41
N PHE A 114 22.59 1.38 -4.52
CA PHE A 114 22.58 0.00 -4.97
C PHE A 114 23.57 -0.18 -6.13
N THR A 115 24.53 -1.09 -5.98
CA THR A 115 25.52 -1.42 -7.02
C THR A 115 25.17 -2.66 -7.82
N ASN A 116 24.12 -3.38 -7.41
CA ASN A 116 23.65 -4.62 -8.04
C ASN A 116 22.13 -4.55 -8.31
N PHE A 117 21.70 -3.49 -8.98
CA PHE A 117 20.32 -3.27 -9.40
C PHE A 117 20.21 -3.42 -10.92
N HIS A 118 19.19 -4.14 -11.39
CA HIS A 118 19.00 -4.45 -12.80
C HIS A 118 17.64 -3.98 -13.28
N SER A 119 17.62 -3.32 -14.43
CA SER A 119 16.40 -3.06 -15.21
C SER A 119 16.29 -4.07 -16.36
N THR A 120 15.17 -4.03 -17.08
CA THR A 120 15.09 -4.75 -18.36
C THR A 120 15.80 -3.94 -19.45
N SER A 121 16.04 -4.56 -20.61
CA SER A 121 16.76 -3.94 -21.74
C SER A 121 15.93 -2.93 -22.54
N LEU A 122 14.65 -2.73 -22.20
CA LEU A 122 13.74 -1.83 -22.93
C LEU A 122 12.92 -0.96 -21.97
N CYS A 123 12.48 0.20 -22.45
CA CYS A 123 11.75 1.19 -21.66
C CYS A 123 10.40 0.66 -21.16
N SER A 124 9.55 0.14 -22.05
CA SER A 124 8.21 -0.38 -21.71
C SER A 124 8.25 -1.48 -20.66
N PRO A 125 9.05 -2.57 -20.79
CA PRO A 125 9.12 -3.60 -19.76
C PRO A 125 9.74 -3.08 -18.45
N THR A 126 10.72 -2.18 -18.47
CA THR A 126 11.27 -1.59 -17.23
C THR A 126 10.21 -0.77 -16.49
N ARG A 127 9.45 0.06 -17.22
CA ARG A 127 8.36 0.87 -16.66
C ARG A 127 7.21 -0.01 -16.18
N ALA A 128 6.90 -1.11 -16.88
CA ALA A 128 5.87 -2.07 -16.49
C ALA A 128 6.27 -2.86 -15.24
N CYS A 129 7.50 -3.37 -15.15
CA CYS A 129 8.01 -4.07 -13.96
C CYS A 129 8.05 -3.13 -12.75
N ASN A 130 8.52 -1.89 -12.91
CA ASN A 130 8.46 -0.90 -11.84
C ASN A 130 7.01 -0.58 -11.48
N ARG A 131 6.10 -0.41 -12.45
CA ARG A 131 4.67 -0.22 -12.17
C ARG A 131 4.07 -1.41 -11.43
N ALA A 132 4.40 -2.65 -11.81
CA ALA A 132 3.94 -3.85 -11.12
C ALA A 132 4.45 -3.86 -9.68
N ILE A 133 5.71 -3.47 -9.44
CA ILE A 133 6.25 -3.22 -8.11
C ILE A 133 5.37 -2.22 -7.33
N TYR A 134 4.96 -1.08 -7.91
CA TYR A 134 4.09 -0.11 -7.22
C TYR A 134 2.60 -0.50 -7.13
N HIS A 135 2.09 -1.27 -8.08
CA HIS A 135 0.71 -1.74 -8.11
C HIS A 135 0.51 -2.95 -7.17
N ASP A 136 1.54 -3.78 -7.03
CA ASP A 136 1.57 -4.98 -6.20
C ASP A 136 2.31 -4.74 -4.86
N GLY A 137 2.54 -3.48 -4.50
CA GLY A 137 2.93 -3.05 -3.15
C GLY A 137 4.39 -3.23 -2.76
N TRP A 138 5.29 -3.54 -3.69
CA TRP A 138 6.72 -3.48 -3.42
C TRP A 138 7.18 -2.01 -3.48
N VAL A 139 7.44 -1.42 -2.32
CA VAL A 139 8.05 -0.09 -2.23
C VAL A 139 9.54 -0.26 -1.96
N ALA A 140 10.38 0.07 -2.95
CA ALA A 140 11.77 0.40 -2.70
C ALA A 140 11.86 1.92 -2.54
N ALA A 141 11.63 2.40 -1.31
CA ALA A 141 11.92 3.77 -0.92
C ALA A 141 12.68 3.74 0.41
N THR A 142 13.96 4.06 0.34
CA THR A 142 14.84 4.20 1.50
C THR A 142 14.66 5.60 2.07
N THR A 143 13.63 5.79 2.89
CA THR A 143 13.67 6.85 3.91
C THR A 143 14.65 6.38 5.00
N PRO A 144 15.53 7.25 5.53
CA PRO A 144 16.40 6.88 6.63
C PRO A 144 15.54 6.45 7.83
N ALA A 145 15.89 5.33 8.45
CA ALA A 145 15.29 4.87 9.69
C ALA A 145 15.73 5.78 10.84
N THR A 146 15.10 6.93 11.00
CA THR A 146 14.96 7.55 12.33
C THR A 146 13.69 6.97 12.94
N LEU A 147 13.86 5.82 13.60
CA LEU A 147 12.89 5.26 14.55
C LEU A 147 12.85 6.16 15.80
N PRO A 148 11.66 6.46 16.37
CA PRO A 148 11.56 6.92 17.76
C PRO A 148 11.85 5.79 18.77
#